data_AF-A0A958LHD6-F1
#
_entry.id   AF-A0A958LHD6-F1
#
_cell.length_a   1.000
_cell.length_b   1.000
_cell.length_c   1.000
_cell.angle_alpha   90.00
_cell.angle_beta   90.00
_cell.angle_gamma   90.00
#
_symmetry.space_group_name_H-M   'P 1'
#
loop_
_entity.id
_entity.type
_entity.pdbx_description
1 polymer ?
#
loop_
_entity_poly.entity_id
_entity_poly.type
_entity_poly.pdbx_seq_one_letter_code
_entity_poly.pdbx_strand_id
1 'polypeptide(L)' 'FVSSGIRVGTPALTTRGMGAEEMKLIGNWMAEVLENISDDTVVTKTRDRVRDLCKNFPIY' A
#
# COMPACT_ATOMS: atom_id res chain seq x y z
N PHE A 1 22.45 -12.88 -7.74
CA PHE A 1 21.33 -13.33 -6.89
C PHE A 1 20.04 -12.90 -7.57
N VAL A 2 19.12 -13.83 -7.82
CA VAL A 2 17.75 -13.52 -8.24
C VAL A 2 16.90 -13.66 -6.99
N SER A 3 16.23 -12.58 -6.57
CA SER A 3 15.32 -12.61 -5.44
C SER A 3 13.89 -12.86 -5.92
N SER A 4 13.16 -13.70 -5.20
CA SER A 4 11.77 -14.09 -5.52
C SER A 4 10.74 -13.51 -4.54
N GLY A 5 11.08 -12.46 -3.79
CA GLY A 5 10.20 -11.93 -2.75
C GLY A 5 10.48 -10.49 -2.34
N ILE A 6 9.53 -9.92 -1.59
CA ILE A 6 9.56 -8.55 -1.06
C ILE A 6 9.55 -8.57 0.48
N ARG A 7 10.21 -7.58 1.10
CA ARG A 7 10.18 -7.37 2.55
C ARG A 7 9.33 -6.14 2.87
N VAL A 8 8.35 -6.29 3.76
CA VAL A 8 7.41 -5.23 4.16
C VAL A 8 7.68 -4.83 5.60
N GLY A 9 7.57 -3.53 5.91
CA GLY A 9 7.74 -3.01 7.27
C GLY A 9 6.76 -1.87 7.55
N THR A 10 6.24 -1.81 8.77
CA THR A 10 5.26 -0.83 9.24
C THR A 10 5.80 0.46 9.90
N PRO A 11 7.09 0.61 10.33
CA PRO A 11 7.51 1.75 11.15
C PRO A 11 7.12 3.12 10.59
N ALA A 12 7.34 3.37 9.29
CA ALA A 12 7.02 4.64 8.67
C ALA A 12 5.51 4.96 8.67
N LEU A 13 4.67 3.95 8.55
CA LEU A 13 3.20 4.11 8.53
C LEU A 13 2.68 4.33 9.95
N THR A 14 3.20 3.59 10.93
CA THR A 14 2.84 3.76 12.34
C THR A 14 3.30 5.13 12.88
N THR A 15 4.48 5.62 12.49
CA THR A 15 4.92 7.00 12.83
C THR A 15 3.98 8.07 12.26
N ARG A 16 3.30 7.79 11.14
CA ARG A 16 2.29 8.69 10.54
C ARG A 16 0.91 8.58 11.18
N GLY A 17 0.72 7.70 12.17
CA GLY A 17 -0.55 7.52 12.86
C GLY A 17 -1.48 6.46 12.25
N MET A 18 -1.03 5.70 11.25
CA MET A 18 -1.84 4.62 10.67
C MET A 18 -1.90 3.40 11.61
N GLY A 19 -3.09 2.85 11.81
CA GLY A 19 -3.39 1.73 12.67
C GLY A 19 -3.79 0.46 11.92
N ALA A 20 -4.49 -0.44 12.63
CA ALA A 20 -4.85 -1.76 12.11
C ALA A 20 -5.79 -1.71 10.89
N GLU A 21 -6.75 -0.79 10.89
CA GLU A 21 -7.71 -0.65 9.79
C GLU A 21 -7.01 -0.17 8.51
N GLU A 22 -6.12 0.80 8.61
CA GLU A 22 -5.32 1.25 7.46
C GLU A 22 -4.38 0.15 6.96
N MET A 23 -3.75 -0.62 7.86
CA MET A 23 -2.88 -1.73 7.46
C MET A 23 -3.66 -2.82 6.72
N LYS A 24 -4.89 -3.10 7.12
CA LYS A 24 -5.76 -4.05 6.43
C LYS A 24 -6.09 -3.60 5.01
N LEU A 25 -6.40 -2.32 4.82
CA LEU A 25 -6.62 -1.74 3.49
C LEU A 25 -5.37 -1.85 2.62
N ILE A 26 -4.21 -1.45 3.16
CA ILE A 26 -2.93 -1.50 2.43
C ILE A 26 -2.58 -2.94 2.05
N GLY A 27 -2.75 -3.91 2.95
CA GLY A 27 -2.51 -5.32 2.66
C GLY A 27 -3.40 -5.85 1.54
N ASN A 28 -4.69 -5.50 1.55
CA ASN A 28 -5.62 -5.87 0.48
C ASN A 28 -5.23 -5.27 -0.86
N TRP A 29 -4.81 -4.00 -0.88
CA TRP A 29 -4.34 -3.35 -2.11
C TRP A 29 -3.04 -3.95 -2.65
N MET A 30 -2.14 -4.36 -1.76
CA MET A 30 -0.93 -5.09 -2.16
C MET A 30 -1.30 -6.42 -2.81
N ALA A 31 -2.22 -7.18 -2.23
CA ALA A 31 -2.71 -8.43 -2.82
C ALA A 31 -3.39 -8.20 -4.18
N GLU A 32 -4.29 -7.21 -4.29
CA GLU A 32 -5.00 -6.86 -5.52
C GLU A 32 -4.03 -6.54 -6.68
N VAL A 33 -2.95 -5.81 -6.39
CA VAL A 33 -1.91 -5.48 -7.39
C VAL A 33 -1.05 -6.70 -7.73
N LEU A 34 -0.67 -7.53 -6.75
CA LEU A 34 0.13 -8.73 -7.00
C LEU A 34 -0.63 -9.76 -7.85
N GLU A 35 -1.94 -9.89 -7.64
CA GLU A 35 -2.81 -10.78 -8.43
C GLU A 35 -3.04 -10.27 -9.86
N ASN A 36 -2.95 -8.94 -10.08
CA ASN A 36 -3.22 -8.30 -11.36
C ASN A 36 -2.03 -7.47 -11.86
N ILE A 37 -0.81 -8.02 -11.74
CA ILE A 37 0.45 -7.27 -11.93
C ILE A 37 0.63 -6.64 -13.32
N SER A 38 -0.09 -7.13 -14.34
CA SER A 38 -0.06 -6.62 -15.71
C SER A 38 -1.26 -5.74 -16.07
N ASP A 39 -2.18 -5.48 -15.12
CA ASP A 39 -3.32 -4.60 -15.33
C ASP A 39 -3.03 -3.18 -14.81
N ASP A 40 -2.63 -2.31 -15.73
CA ASP A 40 -2.36 -0.89 -15.45
C ASP A 40 -3.57 -0.15 -14.85
N THR A 41 -4.79 -0.64 -15.09
CA THR A 41 -6.02 -0.07 -14.53
C THR A 41 -6.08 -0.32 -13.03
N VAL A 42 -5.77 -1.54 -12.58
CA VAL A 42 -5.73 -1.91 -11.16
C VAL A 42 -4.65 -1.11 -10.45
N VAL A 43 -3.46 -1.03 -11.03
CA VAL A 43 -2.34 -0.24 -10.47
C VAL A 43 -2.73 1.23 -10.32
N THR A 44 -3.35 1.81 -11.35
CA THR A 44 -3.79 3.22 -11.35
C THR A 44 -4.85 3.48 -10.29
N LYS A 45 -5.88 2.63 -10.21
CA LYS A 45 -6.93 2.75 -9.18
C LYS A 45 -6.36 2.62 -7.78
N THR A 46 -5.50 1.63 -7.54
CA THR A 46 -4.85 1.42 -6.24
C THR A 46 -3.99 2.62 -5.85
N ARG A 47 -3.22 3.18 -6.78
CA ARG A 47 -2.43 4.40 -6.55
C ARG A 47 -3.31 5.57 -6.07
N ASP A 48 -4.47 5.76 -6.69
CA ASP A 48 -5.35 6.87 -6.34
C ASP A 48 -5.99 6.66 -4.95
N ARG A 49 -6.39 5.43 -4.61
CA ARG A 49 -6.82 5.06 -3.25
C ARG A 49 -5.72 5.30 -2.20
N VAL A 50 -4.48 4.94 -2.51
CA VAL A 50 -3.31 5.17 -1.63
C VAL A 50 -3.07 6.66 -1.42
N ARG A 51 -3.20 7.48 -2.48
CA ARG A 51 -3.10 8.95 -2.37
C ARG A 51 -4.17 9.52 -1.46
N ASP A 52 -5.42 9.09 -1.62
CA ASP A 52 -6.52 9.55 -0.79
C ASP A 52 -6.34 9.17 0.68
N LEU A 53 -5.87 7.94 0.95
CA LEU A 53 -5.49 7.54 2.31
C LEU A 53 -4.39 8.45 2.87
N CYS A 54 -3.34 8.73 2.10
CA CYS A 54 -2.22 9.54 2.56
C CYS A 54 -2.58 10.99 2.90
N LYS A 55 -3.64 11.56 2.29
CA LYS A 55 -4.12 12.90 2.64
C LYS A 55 -4.61 13.01 4.09
N ASN A 56 -5.09 11.91 4.66
CA ASN A 56 -5.53 11.86 6.06
C ASN A 56 -4.38 11.71 7.06
N PHE A 57 -3.18 11.39 6.58
CA PHE A 57 -1.97 11.18 7.39
C PHE A 57 -0.82 12.03 6.85
N PRO A 58 -0.92 13.38 6.91
CA PRO A 58 0.11 14.27 6.41
C PRO A 58 1.44 14.04 7.13
N ILE A 59 2.53 14.27 6.41
CA ILE A 59 3.87 14.29 6.98
C ILE A 59 4.23 15.76 7.11
N TYR A 60 4.22 16.25 8.36
CA TYR A 60 4.33 17.65 8.80
C TYR A 60 3.03 18.47 8.69
#